data_AF-A0A255D4N2-F1
#
_entry.id   AF-A0A255D4N2-F1
#
_cell.length_a   1.000
_cell.length_b   1.000
_cell.length_c   1.000
_cell.angle_alpha   90.00
_cell.angle_beta   90.00
_cell.angle_gamma   90.00
#
_symmetry.space_group_name_H-M   'P 1'
#
loop_
_entity.id
_entity.type
_entity.pdbx_description
1 polymer ?
#
loop_
_entity_poly.entity_id
_entity_poly.type
_entity_poly.pdbx_seq_one_letter_code
_entity_poly.pdbx_strand_id
1 'polypeptide(L)'
;MAMTTLVLRFADVGVATYASLRVVGQADRTVTWVVHEPIVLAALEELQSGLPDPDGDESLTDALDRALTRGPFATTLGELTLAYILGVLLISAPAWELLSECVADPRPVLFISPSARLARIPWGLLAVPLTGPSPEELVAARKSAITFKGTNAARIPWQLVDIDSATEGFRLMEMADVVMAVPPNIVHAPRTPARWHERRYAPVLLVMDPRVPGQRPDSPLGSVLGRPSSESTLSRHFDDLRAHRPVLPEVDTAVDLFRRSDADRSWLAALLERAPSRLLFVGHASAADRAHGYADRAALHLACTSAVDGAAEPVGDHRPLLAADLMSAQLPAPPRVALLACGSGGDYQFDEATGLVAAMVLCGSELVTATLWSLPTTAGYRRFTARTEDPMAQVVIAVDDAHETDDAVLSLNRWQREQMRRWRDGDDTASPLYWAALVTFTVGGAR
;
A
#
# COMPACT_ATOMS: atom_id res chain seq x y z
N MET A 1 0.69 -3.78 -30.01
CA MET A 1 2.02 -4.21 -29.54
C MET A 1 1.85 -4.80 -28.14
N ALA A 2 2.52 -5.91 -27.82
CA ALA A 2 2.48 -6.45 -26.46
C ALA A 2 3.20 -5.47 -25.52
N MET A 3 2.58 -5.12 -24.39
CA MET A 3 3.21 -4.25 -23.38
C MET A 3 4.47 -4.93 -22.82
N THR A 4 5.59 -4.20 -22.82
CA THR A 4 6.83 -4.62 -22.17
C THR A 4 6.58 -4.86 -20.69
N THR A 5 7.11 -5.97 -20.16
CA THR A 5 6.99 -6.32 -18.75
C THR A 5 8.38 -6.40 -18.12
N LEU A 6 8.55 -5.71 -17.01
CA LEU A 6 9.79 -5.66 -16.23
C LEU A 6 9.56 -6.33 -14.87
N VAL A 7 10.60 -6.94 -14.31
CA VAL A 7 10.57 -7.48 -12.95
C VAL A 7 11.77 -6.93 -12.18
N LEU A 8 11.49 -6.19 -11.11
CA LEU A 8 12.45 -5.73 -10.13
C LEU A 8 12.31 -6.58 -8.86
N ARG A 9 13.34 -7.35 -8.53
CA ARG A 9 13.34 -8.28 -7.39
C ARG A 9 14.46 -7.95 -6.43
N PHE A 10 14.13 -7.97 -5.14
CA PHE A 10 15.06 -7.91 -4.02
C PHE A 10 14.96 -9.20 -3.19
N ALA A 11 16.08 -9.68 -2.67
CA ALA A 11 16.15 -10.84 -1.79
C ALA A 11 17.22 -10.63 -0.72
N ASP A 12 16.86 -10.78 0.54
CA ASP A 12 17.79 -10.70 1.66
C ASP A 12 18.59 -12.01 1.76
N VAL A 13 19.92 -11.92 1.75
CA VAL A 13 20.84 -13.07 1.86
C VAL A 13 22.00 -12.69 2.78
N GLY A 14 21.98 -13.20 4.01
CA GLY A 14 22.97 -12.86 5.02
C GLY A 14 22.93 -11.38 5.38
N VAL A 15 24.04 -10.65 5.18
CA VAL A 15 24.20 -9.23 5.53
C VAL A 15 23.99 -8.26 4.36
N ALA A 16 23.35 -8.74 3.29
CA ALA A 16 23.12 -7.94 2.10
C ALA A 16 21.79 -8.30 1.44
N THR A 17 21.22 -7.33 0.71
CA THR A 17 20.05 -7.51 -0.13
C THR A 17 20.50 -7.53 -1.58
N TYR A 18 20.30 -8.65 -2.25
CA TYR A 18 20.60 -8.80 -3.68
C TYR A 18 19.41 -8.31 -4.48
N ALA A 19 19.70 -7.56 -5.53
CA ALA A 19 18.70 -6.96 -6.39
C ALA A 19 18.92 -7.36 -7.85
N SER A 20 17.83 -7.49 -8.59
CA SER A 20 17.85 -7.74 -10.02
C SER A 20 16.71 -7.01 -10.72
N LEU A 21 16.99 -6.45 -11.89
CA LEU A 21 16.03 -5.90 -12.81
C LEU A 21 16.15 -6.64 -14.14
N ARG A 22 15.04 -7.13 -14.69
CA ARG A 22 15.04 -7.83 -15.97
C ARG A 22 13.85 -7.48 -16.85
N VAL A 23 14.04 -7.55 -18.16
CA VAL A 23 12.96 -7.53 -19.14
C VAL A 23 12.45 -8.95 -19.36
N VAL A 24 11.15 -9.18 -19.17
CA VAL A 24 10.55 -10.51 -19.33
C VAL A 24 10.66 -10.96 -20.80
N GLY A 25 11.23 -12.14 -21.01
CA GLY A 25 11.45 -12.70 -22.35
C GLY A 25 12.78 -12.31 -23.00
N GLN A 26 13.59 -11.47 -22.37
CA GLN A 26 14.90 -11.01 -22.88
C GLN A 26 15.98 -11.20 -21.80
N ALA A 27 16.52 -12.42 -21.72
CA ALA A 27 17.43 -12.82 -20.63
C ALA A 27 18.75 -12.01 -20.61
N ASP A 28 19.21 -11.59 -21.78
CA ASP A 28 20.36 -10.71 -21.99
C ASP A 28 20.17 -9.30 -21.42
N ARG A 29 18.91 -8.87 -21.21
CA ARG A 29 18.56 -7.59 -20.59
C ARG A 29 18.24 -7.77 -19.11
N THR A 30 19.27 -8.15 -18.36
CA THR A 30 19.23 -8.32 -16.90
C THR A 30 20.38 -7.57 -16.25
N VAL A 31 20.05 -6.77 -15.23
CA VAL A 31 21.01 -6.06 -14.38
C VAL A 31 20.88 -6.59 -12.95
N THR A 32 22.00 -6.81 -12.27
CA THR A 32 22.05 -7.24 -10.86
C THR A 32 22.96 -6.36 -10.05
N TRP A 33 22.58 -6.05 -8.81
CA TRP A 33 23.40 -5.29 -7.87
C TRP A 33 23.18 -5.75 -6.43
N VAL A 34 23.96 -5.21 -5.51
CA VAL A 34 23.88 -5.52 -4.08
C VAL A 34 23.65 -4.23 -3.30
N VAL A 35 22.64 -4.23 -2.44
CA VAL A 35 22.40 -3.19 -1.44
C VAL A 35 22.87 -3.72 -0.10
N HIS A 36 23.90 -3.09 0.46
CA HIS A 36 24.48 -3.53 1.73
C HIS A 36 23.59 -3.15 2.91
N GLU A 37 23.60 -3.97 3.97
CA GLU A 37 22.74 -3.76 5.14
C GLU A 37 22.74 -2.32 5.71
N PRO A 38 23.88 -1.62 5.90
CA PRO A 38 23.85 -0.23 6.36
C PRO A 38 23.05 0.72 5.46
N ILE A 39 23.06 0.47 4.15
CA ILE A 39 22.32 1.26 3.15
C ILE A 39 20.83 0.93 3.21
N VAL A 40 20.48 -0.35 3.38
CA VAL A 40 19.10 -0.76 3.63
C VAL A 40 18.56 -0.08 4.89
N LEU A 41 19.30 -0.14 6.00
CA LEU A 41 18.91 0.52 7.25
C LEU A 41 18.75 2.04 7.08
N ALA A 42 19.64 2.70 6.34
CA ALA A 42 19.51 4.12 6.01
C ALA A 42 18.21 4.40 5.24
N ALA A 43 17.91 3.65 4.19
CA ALA A 43 16.67 3.82 3.44
C ALA A 43 15.41 3.63 4.30
N LEU A 44 15.45 2.70 5.27
CA LEU A 44 14.32 2.47 6.19
C LEU A 44 14.17 3.60 7.21
N GLU A 45 15.26 4.12 7.79
CA GLU A 45 15.21 5.28 8.69
C GLU A 45 14.66 6.52 7.97
N GLU A 46 15.15 6.79 6.75
CA GLU A 46 14.71 7.92 5.93
C GLU A 46 13.19 7.83 5.67
N LEU A 47 12.71 6.66 5.25
CA LEU A 47 11.28 6.45 5.03
C LEU A 47 10.47 6.58 6.33
N GLN A 48 10.89 5.92 7.42
CA GLN A 48 10.17 5.92 8.69
C GLN A 48 9.95 7.34 9.23
N SER A 49 10.90 8.25 9.03
CA SER A 49 10.80 9.66 9.42
C SER A 49 9.63 10.41 8.77
N GLY A 50 9.12 9.93 7.63
CA GLY A 50 7.96 10.48 6.93
C GLY A 50 6.64 9.79 7.19
N LEU A 51 6.64 8.60 7.82
CA LEU A 51 5.43 7.81 7.99
C LEU A 51 4.65 8.20 9.25
N PRO A 52 3.31 8.05 9.24
CA PRO A 52 2.45 8.39 10.39
C PRO A 52 2.42 7.28 11.46
N ASP A 53 3.40 6.38 11.45
CA ASP A 53 3.58 5.35 12.45
C ASP A 53 4.57 5.84 13.52
N PRO A 54 4.31 5.56 14.82
CA PRO A 54 5.24 5.89 15.89
C PRO A 54 6.66 5.38 15.66
N ASP A 55 7.64 6.21 15.99
CA ASP A 55 9.05 5.83 16.03
C ASP A 55 9.62 5.97 17.46
N GLY A 56 10.22 4.90 17.98
CA GLY A 56 10.68 4.84 19.37
C GLY A 56 9.54 5.04 20.39
N ASP A 57 9.72 6.02 21.29
CA ASP A 57 8.75 6.35 22.35
C ASP A 57 7.69 7.37 21.91
N GLU A 58 7.61 7.68 20.62
CA GLU A 58 6.65 8.63 20.06
C GLU A 58 5.20 8.16 20.29
N SER A 59 4.30 9.08 20.66
CA SER A 59 2.88 8.75 20.70
C SER A 59 2.28 8.75 19.29
N LEU A 60 1.14 8.08 19.09
CA LEU A 60 0.42 8.16 17.80
C LEU A 60 0.08 9.61 17.40
N THR A 61 -0.19 10.48 18.37
CA THR A 61 -0.48 11.90 18.11
C THR A 61 0.76 12.62 17.59
N ASP A 62 1.93 12.35 18.18
CA ASP A 62 3.20 12.96 17.76
C ASP A 62 3.62 12.45 16.37
N ALA A 63 3.42 11.16 16.08
CA ALA A 63 3.71 10.56 14.78
C ALA A 63 2.85 11.17 13.67
N LEU A 64 1.56 11.39 13.95
CA LEU A 64 0.65 12.06 13.02
C LEU A 64 1.03 13.52 12.79
N ASP A 65 1.38 14.26 13.85
CA ASP A 65 1.89 15.63 13.71
C ASP A 65 3.15 15.64 12.84
N ARG A 66 4.15 14.81 13.17
CA ARG A 66 5.38 14.68 12.40
C ARG A 66 5.09 14.41 10.93
N ALA A 67 4.32 13.37 10.61
CA ALA A 67 4.06 13.00 9.23
C ALA A 67 3.33 14.09 8.42
N LEU A 68 2.36 14.78 9.04
CA LEU A 68 1.52 15.76 8.35
C LEU A 68 2.09 17.17 8.30
N THR A 69 2.93 17.57 9.27
CA THR A 69 3.29 18.99 9.46
C THR A 69 4.79 19.27 9.33
N ARG A 70 5.66 18.28 9.57
CA ARG A 70 7.12 18.52 9.68
C ARG A 70 8.01 17.52 8.94
N GLY A 71 7.52 16.31 8.68
CA GLY A 71 8.27 15.23 8.07
C GLY A 71 8.43 15.36 6.56
N PRO A 72 9.16 14.44 5.91
CA PRO A 72 9.37 14.44 4.46
C PRO A 72 8.10 14.66 3.63
N PHE A 73 6.97 14.05 3.98
CA PHE A 73 5.72 14.20 3.21
C PHE A 73 4.90 15.46 3.53
N ALA A 74 5.39 16.34 4.40
CA ALA A 74 4.71 17.59 4.71
C ALA A 74 4.97 18.70 3.68
N THR A 75 6.01 18.58 2.85
CA THR A 75 6.37 19.59 1.83
C THR A 75 6.83 18.93 0.53
N THR A 76 6.63 19.62 -0.60
CA THR A 76 7.08 19.15 -1.92
C THR A 76 8.58 18.91 -1.98
N LEU A 77 9.37 19.83 -1.42
CA LEU A 77 10.82 19.73 -1.32
C LEU A 77 11.26 18.54 -0.44
N GLY A 78 10.62 18.34 0.71
CA GLY A 78 10.90 17.22 1.60
C GLY A 78 10.60 15.87 0.94
N GLU A 79 9.47 15.78 0.23
CA GLU A 79 9.07 14.56 -0.47
C GLU A 79 10.04 14.25 -1.61
N LEU A 80 10.39 15.25 -2.42
CA LEU A 80 11.36 15.10 -3.51
C LEU A 80 12.74 14.67 -3.00
N THR A 81 13.17 15.24 -1.87
CA THR A 81 14.42 14.85 -1.22
C THR A 81 14.39 13.38 -0.79
N LEU A 82 13.33 12.93 -0.13
CA LEU A 82 13.17 11.52 0.26
C LEU A 82 13.12 10.59 -0.97
N ALA A 83 12.33 10.95 -1.97
CA ALA A 83 12.20 10.20 -3.22
C ALA A 83 13.55 10.00 -3.93
N TYR A 84 14.36 11.06 -3.97
CA TYR A 84 15.73 11.03 -4.49
C TYR A 84 16.65 10.15 -3.65
N ILE A 85 16.65 10.32 -2.32
CA ILE A 85 17.46 9.51 -1.42
C ILE A 85 17.16 8.01 -1.61
N LEU A 86 15.88 7.62 -1.60
CA LEU A 86 15.49 6.23 -1.84
C LEU A 86 15.92 5.73 -3.22
N GLY A 87 15.82 6.58 -4.25
CA GLY A 87 16.26 6.26 -5.60
C GLY A 87 17.76 5.99 -5.71
N VAL A 88 18.58 6.78 -5.01
CA VAL A 88 20.05 6.60 -4.92
C VAL A 88 20.41 5.33 -4.14
N LEU A 89 19.74 5.08 -3.02
CA LEU A 89 20.13 3.99 -2.12
C LEU A 89 19.70 2.60 -2.62
N LEU A 90 18.59 2.51 -3.36
CA LEU A 90 17.97 1.22 -3.67
C LEU A 90 18.15 0.77 -5.12
N ILE A 91 18.33 1.69 -6.08
CA ILE A 91 18.42 1.37 -7.50
C ILE A 91 19.79 1.79 -8.04
N SER A 92 20.51 0.82 -8.61
CA SER A 92 21.83 1.08 -9.22
C SER A 92 21.73 1.87 -10.53
N ALA A 93 22.79 2.61 -10.90
CA ALA A 93 22.83 3.36 -12.15
C ALA A 93 22.52 2.50 -13.40
N PRO A 94 23.09 1.28 -13.57
CA PRO A 94 22.74 0.43 -14.71
C PRO A 94 21.26 -0.02 -14.70
N ALA A 95 20.62 -0.10 -13.53
CA ALA A 95 19.21 -0.42 -13.44
C ALA A 95 18.32 0.78 -13.84
N TRP A 96 18.70 2.00 -13.46
CA TRP A 96 18.05 3.23 -13.95
C TRP A 96 18.20 3.41 -15.47
N GLU A 97 19.38 3.08 -16.01
CA GLU A 97 19.62 3.06 -17.46
C GLU A 97 18.67 2.08 -18.16
N LEU A 98 18.58 0.83 -17.70
CA LEU A 98 17.68 -0.17 -18.27
C LEU A 98 16.20 0.24 -18.18
N LEU A 99 15.77 0.85 -17.07
CA LEU A 99 14.42 1.41 -16.94
C LEU A 99 14.18 2.51 -17.98
N SER A 100 15.15 3.39 -18.17
CA SER A 100 15.07 4.52 -19.11
C SER A 100 14.97 4.05 -20.56
N GLU A 101 15.74 3.03 -20.94
CA GLU A 101 15.65 2.39 -22.25
C GLU A 101 14.29 1.74 -22.54
N CYS A 102 13.55 1.38 -21.49
CA CYS A 102 12.25 0.72 -21.63
C CYS A 102 11.06 1.68 -21.61
N VAL A 103 11.28 2.97 -21.40
CA VAL A 103 10.21 3.98 -21.42
C VAL A 103 9.57 4.01 -22.81
N ALA A 104 8.26 3.79 -22.86
CA ALA A 104 7.49 3.69 -24.10
C ALA A 104 6.04 4.14 -23.89
N ASP A 105 5.30 4.28 -25.00
CA ASP A 105 3.85 4.44 -25.01
C ASP A 105 3.22 3.32 -25.87
N PRO A 106 2.40 2.41 -25.29
CA PRO A 106 2.01 2.34 -23.89
C PRO A 106 3.18 2.02 -22.95
N ARG A 107 3.09 2.51 -21.69
CA ARG A 107 4.13 2.30 -20.67
C ARG A 107 4.37 0.82 -20.38
N PRO A 108 5.61 0.43 -20.04
CA PRO A 108 5.87 -0.90 -19.51
C PRO A 108 5.20 -1.10 -18.15
N VAL A 109 4.92 -2.35 -17.80
CA VAL A 109 4.47 -2.72 -16.45
C VAL A 109 5.66 -3.27 -15.66
N LEU A 110 5.94 -2.68 -14.51
CA LEU A 110 7.02 -3.07 -13.62
C LEU A 110 6.48 -3.82 -12.40
N PHE A 111 6.80 -5.11 -12.32
CA PHE A 111 6.50 -5.95 -11.17
C PHE A 111 7.60 -5.87 -10.12
N ILE A 112 7.24 -5.43 -8.92
CA ILE A 112 8.12 -5.36 -7.77
C ILE A 112 7.94 -6.59 -6.89
N SER A 113 9.02 -7.31 -6.63
CA SER A 113 9.12 -8.36 -5.63
C SER A 113 10.15 -7.92 -4.59
N PRO A 114 9.75 -7.15 -3.57
CA PRO A 114 10.70 -6.65 -2.57
C PRO A 114 11.19 -7.78 -1.66
N SER A 115 12.27 -7.52 -0.91
CA SER A 115 12.59 -8.32 0.27
C SER A 115 11.75 -7.86 1.47
N ALA A 116 11.77 -8.61 2.57
CA ALA A 116 10.93 -8.28 3.71
C ALA A 116 11.21 -6.91 4.33
N ARG A 117 12.48 -6.55 4.37
CA ARG A 117 12.92 -5.24 4.85
C ARG A 117 12.41 -4.11 3.96
N LEU A 118 12.34 -4.33 2.65
CA LEU A 118 11.99 -3.31 1.65
C LEU A 118 10.50 -3.32 1.25
N ALA A 119 9.67 -4.09 1.95
CA ALA A 119 8.26 -4.28 1.62
C ALA A 119 7.42 -2.99 1.70
N ARG A 120 7.85 -1.98 2.46
CA ARG A 120 7.13 -0.71 2.64
C ARG A 120 7.60 0.41 1.69
N ILE A 121 8.63 0.17 0.89
CA ILE A 121 9.19 1.19 0.00
C ILE A 121 8.12 1.60 -1.03
N PRO A 122 7.81 2.90 -1.17
CA PRO A 122 6.88 3.38 -2.19
C PRO A 122 7.59 3.41 -3.55
N TRP A 123 7.77 2.25 -4.17
CA TRP A 123 8.59 2.09 -5.37
C TRP A 123 8.28 3.08 -6.49
N GLY A 124 6.99 3.34 -6.74
CA GLY A 124 6.57 4.32 -7.75
C GLY A 124 7.05 5.75 -7.47
N LEU A 125 7.32 6.10 -6.22
CA LEU A 125 7.76 7.42 -5.77
C LEU A 125 9.26 7.68 -6.00
N LEU A 126 10.08 6.64 -6.19
CA LEU A 126 11.54 6.82 -6.28
C LEU A 126 11.91 7.76 -7.44
N ALA A 127 12.80 8.72 -7.17
CA ALA A 127 13.28 9.68 -8.16
C ALA A 127 14.52 9.16 -8.88
N VAL A 128 14.64 9.48 -10.16
CA VAL A 128 15.87 9.26 -10.92
C VAL A 128 16.94 10.26 -10.46
N PRO A 129 18.11 9.81 -9.98
CA PRO A 129 19.20 10.70 -9.62
C PRO A 129 19.98 11.16 -10.86
N LEU A 130 20.34 12.44 -10.91
CA LEU A 130 21.33 12.99 -11.86
C LEU A 130 22.75 12.88 -11.29
N THR A 131 22.88 13.18 -10.01
CA THR A 131 24.12 13.08 -9.25
C THR A 131 23.83 12.39 -7.92
N GLY A 132 24.88 12.02 -7.20
CA GLY A 132 24.75 11.38 -5.90
C GLY A 132 26.08 11.36 -5.16
N PRO A 133 26.08 10.86 -3.91
CA PRO A 133 27.32 10.64 -3.16
C PRO A 133 28.28 9.79 -3.99
N SER A 134 29.55 10.14 -3.96
CA SER A 134 30.59 9.38 -4.66
C SER A 134 30.67 7.94 -4.12
N PRO A 135 31.16 6.98 -4.93
CA PRO A 135 31.39 5.63 -4.44
C PRO A 135 32.27 5.58 -3.19
N GLU A 136 33.24 6.49 -3.05
CA GLU A 136 34.11 6.59 -1.89
C GLU A 136 33.36 7.02 -0.63
N GLU A 137 32.48 8.02 -0.73
CA GLU A 137 31.62 8.47 0.37
C GLU A 137 30.68 7.36 0.84
N LEU A 138 30.04 6.64 -0.09
CA LEU A 138 29.16 5.50 0.25
C LEU A 138 29.93 4.36 0.92
N VAL A 139 31.14 4.06 0.44
CA VAL A 139 32.01 3.05 1.06
C VAL A 139 32.45 3.48 2.46
N ALA A 140 32.80 4.76 2.65
CA ALA A 140 33.18 5.31 3.94
C ALA A 140 32.01 5.28 4.94
N ALA A 141 30.83 5.76 4.54
CA ALA A 141 29.62 5.74 5.34
C ALA A 141 29.24 4.31 5.77
N ARG A 142 29.32 3.35 4.84
CA ARG A 142 29.08 1.93 5.12
C ARG A 142 30.08 1.37 6.13
N LYS A 143 31.39 1.63 5.96
CA LYS A 143 32.43 1.16 6.88
C LYS A 143 32.21 1.69 8.30
N SER A 144 31.86 2.97 8.43
CA SER A 144 31.62 3.61 9.73
C SER A 144 30.37 3.07 10.45
N ALA A 145 29.39 2.57 9.70
CA ALA A 145 28.15 2.02 10.25
C ALA A 145 28.25 0.58 10.76
N ILE A 146 29.30 -0.16 10.40
CA ILE A 146 29.54 -1.52 10.86
C ILE A 146 30.43 -1.46 12.10
N THR A 147 29.89 -1.85 13.25
CA THR A 147 30.59 -1.81 14.54
C THR A 147 30.69 -3.20 15.16
N PHE A 148 31.50 -3.35 16.21
CA PHE A 148 31.55 -4.59 16.99
C PHE A 148 30.23 -4.92 17.70
N LYS A 149 29.34 -3.94 17.89
CA LYS A 149 28.02 -4.11 18.52
C LYS A 149 26.92 -4.47 17.52
N GLY A 150 27.23 -4.47 16.22
CA GLY A 150 26.26 -4.68 15.14
C GLY A 150 26.32 -3.59 14.08
N THR A 151 25.37 -3.66 13.16
CA THR A 151 25.24 -2.76 12.01
C THR A 151 24.20 -1.68 12.29
N ASN A 152 24.57 -0.41 12.10
CA ASN A 152 23.65 0.73 12.15
C ASN A 152 23.31 1.22 10.74
N ALA A 153 22.35 2.14 10.63
CA ALA A 153 22.14 2.88 9.39
C ALA A 153 23.39 3.68 8.98
N ALA A 154 23.72 3.64 7.69
CA ALA A 154 24.78 4.47 7.14
C ALA A 154 24.40 5.95 7.23
N ARG A 155 25.26 6.76 7.86
CA ARG A 155 25.12 8.22 7.87
C ARG A 155 25.82 8.79 6.64
N ILE A 156 25.03 9.16 5.64
CA ILE A 156 25.51 9.67 4.36
C ILE A 156 25.43 11.20 4.40
N PRO A 157 26.54 11.92 4.14
CA PRO A 157 26.52 13.37 4.09
C PRO A 157 25.85 13.81 2.78
N TRP A 158 24.53 13.94 2.79
CA TRP A 158 23.78 14.46 1.66
C TRP A 158 24.19 15.91 1.40
N GLN A 159 25.03 16.15 0.39
CA GLN A 159 25.46 17.49 -0.03
C GLN A 159 24.35 18.19 -0.86
N LEU A 160 23.12 18.18 -0.34
CA LEU A 160 21.94 18.71 -1.00
C LEU A 160 21.77 20.19 -0.63
N VAL A 161 22.60 21.05 -1.22
CA VAL A 161 22.37 22.51 -1.15
C VAL A 161 21.15 22.90 -1.97
N ASP A 162 20.94 22.20 -3.09
CA ASP A 162 19.80 22.37 -3.99
C ASP A 162 19.40 21.00 -4.56
N ILE A 163 18.16 20.56 -4.30
CA ILE A 163 17.68 19.26 -4.77
C ILE A 163 17.53 19.20 -6.29
N ASP A 164 17.24 20.33 -6.93
CA ASP A 164 17.00 20.40 -8.38
C ASP A 164 18.30 20.17 -9.17
N SER A 165 19.46 20.35 -8.51
CA SER A 165 20.78 19.97 -9.06
C SER A 165 21.07 18.47 -8.98
N ALA A 166 20.37 17.75 -8.10
CA ALA A 166 20.59 16.33 -7.84
C ALA A 166 19.59 15.43 -8.58
N THR A 167 18.42 15.94 -8.96
CA THR A 167 17.39 15.21 -9.70
C THR A 167 16.49 16.18 -10.48
N GLU A 168 16.02 15.77 -11.67
CA GLU A 168 14.94 16.49 -12.39
C GLU A 168 13.54 16.16 -11.80
N GLY A 169 13.50 15.37 -10.74
CA GLY A 169 12.28 14.93 -10.09
C GLY A 169 11.56 13.78 -10.78
N PHE A 170 11.97 13.33 -11.97
CA PHE A 170 11.31 12.24 -12.71
C PHE A 170 11.19 10.96 -11.86
N ARG A 171 9.98 10.38 -11.74
CA ARG A 171 9.71 9.21 -10.88
C ARG A 171 9.66 7.89 -11.64
N LEU A 172 9.88 6.80 -10.92
CA LEU A 172 9.66 5.44 -11.42
C LEU A 172 8.24 5.23 -11.98
N MET A 173 7.21 5.79 -11.33
CA MET A 173 5.82 5.70 -11.83
C MET A 173 5.55 6.47 -13.13
N GLU A 174 6.45 7.39 -13.53
CA GLU A 174 6.39 8.08 -14.81
C GLU A 174 7.01 7.25 -15.94
N MET A 175 7.93 6.35 -15.59
CA MET A 175 8.61 5.41 -16.50
C MET A 175 7.80 4.14 -16.77
N ALA A 176 7.09 3.64 -15.75
CA ALA A 176 6.36 2.38 -15.80
C ALA A 176 5.09 2.43 -14.94
N ASP A 177 4.10 1.59 -15.27
CA ASP A 177 3.02 1.29 -14.33
C ASP A 177 3.54 0.28 -13.30
N VAL A 178 3.55 0.67 -12.02
CA VAL A 178 4.19 -0.07 -10.93
C VAL A 178 3.15 -0.95 -10.23
N VAL A 179 3.47 -2.23 -10.09
CA VAL A 179 2.65 -3.22 -9.39
C VAL A 179 3.50 -4.08 -8.47
N MET A 180 2.91 -4.58 -7.40
CA MET A 180 3.54 -5.58 -6.56
C MET A 180 3.27 -6.97 -7.13
N ALA A 181 4.31 -7.79 -7.24
CA ALA A 181 4.13 -9.20 -7.55
C ALA A 181 3.46 -9.88 -6.36
N VAL A 182 2.53 -10.80 -6.60
CA VAL A 182 2.09 -11.73 -5.54
C VAL A 182 3.22 -12.74 -5.29
N PRO A 183 3.51 -13.12 -4.02
CA PRO A 183 4.56 -14.10 -3.72
C PRO A 183 4.39 -15.39 -4.55
N PRO A 184 5.47 -15.95 -5.14
CA PRO A 184 5.35 -17.09 -6.06
C PRO A 184 4.68 -18.33 -5.46
N ASN A 185 4.92 -18.61 -4.18
CA ASN A 185 4.27 -19.70 -3.45
C ASN A 185 2.75 -19.53 -3.39
N ILE A 186 2.24 -18.29 -3.32
CA ILE A 186 0.82 -17.98 -3.33
C ILE A 186 0.25 -18.06 -4.74
N VAL A 187 0.96 -17.51 -5.74
CA VAL A 187 0.54 -17.56 -7.15
C VAL A 187 0.36 -19.01 -7.63
N HIS A 188 1.24 -19.90 -7.22
CA HIS A 188 1.27 -21.31 -7.63
C HIS A 188 0.47 -22.25 -6.71
N ALA A 189 -0.15 -21.73 -5.66
CA ALA A 189 -0.99 -22.53 -4.77
C ALA A 189 -2.29 -22.99 -5.47
N PRO A 190 -2.79 -24.20 -5.18
CA PRO A 190 -4.11 -24.62 -5.63
C PRO A 190 -5.20 -23.68 -5.11
N ARG A 191 -6.03 -23.16 -6.03
CA ARG A 191 -7.13 -22.24 -5.71
C ARG A 191 -8.19 -22.27 -6.81
N THR A 192 -9.39 -21.79 -6.49
CA THR A 192 -10.44 -21.55 -7.47
C THR A 192 -10.47 -20.05 -7.80
N PRO A 193 -9.87 -19.61 -8.92
CA PRO A 193 -9.83 -18.18 -9.24
C PRO A 193 -11.22 -17.65 -9.59
N ALA A 194 -11.61 -16.53 -8.99
CA ALA A 194 -12.73 -15.73 -9.44
C ALA A 194 -12.24 -14.80 -10.56
N ARG A 195 -12.93 -14.79 -11.71
CA ARG A 195 -12.55 -14.01 -12.89
C ARG A 195 -13.38 -12.75 -13.05
N TRP A 196 -12.72 -11.62 -13.29
CA TRP A 196 -13.39 -10.34 -13.51
C TRP A 196 -14.39 -10.42 -14.67
N HIS A 197 -14.00 -11.01 -15.80
CA HIS A 197 -14.88 -11.10 -16.97
C HIS A 197 -16.17 -11.88 -16.71
N GLU A 198 -16.19 -12.79 -15.72
CA GLU A 198 -17.39 -13.58 -15.34
C GLU A 198 -18.27 -12.80 -14.38
N ARG A 199 -17.68 -12.02 -13.47
CA ARG A 199 -18.42 -11.34 -12.39
C ARG A 199 -18.55 -9.84 -12.56
N ARG A 200 -18.03 -9.20 -13.62
CA ARG A 200 -18.00 -7.72 -13.76
C ARG A 200 -19.36 -7.01 -13.63
N TYR A 201 -20.45 -7.70 -13.95
CA TYR A 201 -21.82 -7.17 -13.81
C TYR A 201 -22.54 -7.57 -12.52
N ALA A 202 -21.91 -8.37 -11.66
CA ALA A 202 -22.45 -8.71 -10.35
C ALA A 202 -22.40 -7.51 -9.39
N PRO A 203 -23.12 -7.52 -8.26
CA PRO A 203 -23.09 -6.41 -7.30
C PRO A 203 -21.68 -6.08 -6.77
N VAL A 204 -21.46 -4.84 -6.31
CA VAL A 204 -20.26 -4.48 -5.52
C VAL A 204 -20.50 -4.79 -4.06
N LEU A 205 -19.54 -5.39 -3.36
CA LEU A 205 -19.57 -5.48 -1.90
C LEU A 205 -18.81 -4.30 -1.27
N LEU A 206 -19.51 -3.50 -0.46
CA LEU A 206 -18.99 -2.34 0.24
C LEU A 206 -18.98 -2.61 1.75
N VAL A 207 -17.80 -2.53 2.37
CA VAL A 207 -17.61 -2.64 3.82
C VAL A 207 -16.96 -1.35 4.31
N MET A 208 -17.78 -0.40 4.75
CA MET A 208 -17.38 0.99 4.95
C MET A 208 -17.34 1.38 6.44
N ASP A 209 -16.13 1.56 6.97
CA ASP A 209 -15.84 1.99 8.35
C ASP A 209 -16.73 1.24 9.38
N PRO A 210 -16.71 -0.12 9.43
CA PRO A 210 -17.57 -0.88 10.32
C PRO A 210 -17.34 -0.47 11.79
N ARG A 211 -18.41 -0.48 12.60
CA ARG A 211 -18.31 -0.09 14.02
C ARG A 211 -17.67 -1.21 14.83
N VAL A 212 -16.41 -1.03 15.21
CA VAL A 212 -15.70 -1.94 16.11
C VAL A 212 -16.36 -1.93 17.51
N PRO A 213 -16.78 -3.08 18.05
CA PRO A 213 -17.43 -3.15 19.36
C PRO A 213 -16.53 -2.64 20.50
N GLY A 214 -17.15 -1.94 21.47
CA GLY A 214 -16.43 -1.33 22.60
C GLY A 214 -15.64 -0.06 22.26
N GLN A 215 -15.58 0.36 20.99
CA GLN A 215 -14.75 1.48 20.54
C GLN A 215 -15.58 2.75 20.32
N ARG A 216 -15.14 3.85 20.93
CA ARG A 216 -15.73 5.17 20.72
C ARG A 216 -15.27 5.76 19.38
N PRO A 217 -16.03 6.69 18.76
CA PRO A 217 -15.62 7.29 17.47
C PRO A 217 -14.24 7.96 17.47
N ASP A 218 -13.76 8.42 18.63
CA ASP A 218 -12.47 9.10 18.85
C ASP A 218 -11.38 8.18 19.44
N SER A 219 -11.68 6.89 19.63
CA SER A 219 -10.72 5.89 20.10
C SER A 219 -9.77 5.43 18.97
N PRO A 220 -8.67 4.70 19.28
CA PRO A 220 -7.74 4.21 18.26
C PRO A 220 -8.39 3.37 17.15
N LEU A 221 -9.43 2.58 17.49
CA LEU A 221 -10.25 1.82 16.54
C LEU A 221 -11.61 2.51 16.28
N GLY A 222 -11.61 3.85 16.37
CA GLY A 222 -12.76 4.72 16.17
C GLY A 222 -13.09 4.95 14.69
N SER A 223 -13.62 6.12 14.32
CA SER A 223 -13.98 6.39 12.93
C SER A 223 -12.77 6.63 12.05
N VAL A 224 -12.69 5.93 10.92
CA VAL A 224 -11.74 6.24 9.85
C VAL A 224 -12.25 7.39 8.98
N LEU A 225 -13.53 7.36 8.62
CA LEU A 225 -14.15 8.28 7.64
C LEU A 225 -14.89 9.46 8.28
N GLY A 226 -14.80 9.60 9.61
CA GLY A 226 -15.54 10.61 10.36
C GLY A 226 -17.03 10.32 10.46
N ARG A 227 -17.81 11.34 10.86
CA ARG A 227 -19.26 11.19 11.07
C ARG A 227 -19.98 11.01 9.73
N PRO A 228 -20.76 9.93 9.52
CA PRO A 228 -21.57 9.77 8.32
C PRO A 228 -22.53 10.93 8.11
N SER A 229 -22.67 11.38 6.86
CA SER A 229 -23.54 12.48 6.45
C SER A 229 -23.95 12.30 4.99
N SER A 230 -25.21 12.59 4.63
CA SER A 230 -25.69 12.57 3.24
C SER A 230 -24.92 13.56 2.36
N GLU A 231 -24.45 14.65 2.97
CA GLU A 231 -23.73 15.72 2.27
C GLU A 231 -22.24 15.41 2.03
N SER A 232 -21.75 14.28 2.54
CA SER A 232 -20.35 13.91 2.37
C SER A 232 -20.05 13.52 0.92
N THR A 233 -18.82 13.77 0.47
CA THR A 233 -18.38 13.40 -0.88
C THR A 233 -18.47 11.90 -1.12
N LEU A 234 -18.21 11.07 -0.09
CA LEU A 234 -18.35 9.62 -0.19
C LEU A 234 -19.81 9.18 -0.30
N SER A 235 -20.72 9.78 0.46
CA SER A 235 -22.15 9.45 0.34
C SER A 235 -22.68 9.77 -1.06
N ARG A 236 -22.34 10.93 -1.62
CA ARG A 236 -22.70 11.28 -3.00
C ARG A 236 -22.13 10.29 -4.01
N HIS A 237 -20.84 9.95 -3.89
CA HIS A 237 -20.19 8.96 -4.76
C HIS A 237 -20.91 7.61 -4.75
N PHE A 238 -21.23 7.09 -3.57
CA PHE A 238 -21.89 5.78 -3.47
C PHE A 238 -23.39 5.84 -3.79
N ASP A 239 -24.07 6.97 -3.64
CA ASP A 239 -25.43 7.15 -4.16
C ASP A 239 -25.42 7.13 -5.70
N ASP A 240 -24.45 7.80 -6.32
CA ASP A 240 -24.25 7.73 -7.78
C ASP A 240 -23.93 6.29 -8.21
N LEU A 241 -23.02 5.59 -7.53
CA LEU A 241 -22.73 4.18 -7.83
C LEU A 241 -23.99 3.30 -7.77
N ARG A 242 -24.80 3.46 -6.71
CA ARG A 242 -26.03 2.70 -6.47
C ARG A 242 -27.10 2.96 -7.53
N ALA A 243 -27.14 4.16 -8.10
CA ALA A 243 -28.06 4.49 -9.17
C ALA A 243 -27.74 3.75 -10.48
N HIS A 244 -26.47 3.37 -10.70
CA HIS A 244 -26.01 2.75 -11.95
C HIS A 244 -25.79 1.24 -11.84
N ARG A 245 -25.63 0.70 -10.63
CA ARG A 245 -25.42 -0.73 -10.43
C ARG A 245 -25.80 -1.23 -9.03
N PRO A 246 -26.15 -2.52 -8.89
CA PRO A 246 -26.42 -3.12 -7.59
C PRO A 246 -25.19 -3.07 -6.66
N VAL A 247 -25.43 -2.81 -5.37
CA VAL A 247 -24.43 -2.87 -4.31
C VAL A 247 -24.90 -3.77 -3.17
N LEU A 248 -23.94 -4.27 -2.39
CA LEU A 248 -24.11 -5.06 -1.18
C LEU A 248 -23.42 -4.33 -0.03
N PRO A 249 -24.04 -4.21 1.15
CA PRO A 249 -25.43 -4.60 1.43
C PRO A 249 -26.43 -3.72 0.67
N GLU A 250 -27.65 -4.23 0.51
CA GLU A 250 -28.77 -3.42 0.06
C GLU A 250 -29.16 -2.45 1.18
N VAL A 251 -29.23 -1.16 0.84
CA VAL A 251 -29.55 -0.06 1.75
C VAL A 251 -30.45 0.95 1.04
N ASP A 252 -31.14 1.79 1.79
CA ASP A 252 -31.99 2.86 1.24
C ASP A 252 -31.17 4.09 0.86
N THR A 253 -30.18 4.47 1.67
CA THR A 253 -29.27 5.61 1.40
C THR A 253 -27.80 5.21 1.52
N ALA A 254 -26.89 5.87 0.80
CA ALA A 254 -25.46 5.56 0.92
C ALA A 254 -24.91 5.79 2.32
N VAL A 255 -25.54 6.69 3.10
CA VAL A 255 -25.17 6.93 4.50
C VAL A 255 -25.27 5.66 5.35
N ASP A 256 -26.19 4.75 5.03
CA ASP A 256 -26.43 3.51 5.77
C ASP A 256 -25.38 2.41 5.51
N LEU A 257 -24.45 2.66 4.57
CA LEU A 257 -23.28 1.81 4.34
C LEU A 257 -22.24 1.98 5.44
N PHE A 258 -22.17 3.17 6.05
CA PHE A 258 -21.09 3.54 6.96
C PHE A 258 -21.42 3.17 8.41
N ARG A 259 -20.39 2.83 9.20
CA ARG A 259 -20.51 2.67 10.67
C ARG A 259 -21.52 1.60 11.11
N ARG A 260 -21.77 0.61 10.26
CA ARG A 260 -22.65 -0.54 10.53
C ARG A 260 -22.16 -1.34 11.74
N SER A 261 -23.09 -1.72 12.61
CA SER A 261 -22.83 -2.53 13.81
C SER A 261 -23.12 -4.03 13.60
N ASP A 262 -23.66 -4.39 12.45
CA ASP A 262 -23.97 -5.77 12.05
C ASP A 262 -22.99 -6.32 11.00
N ALA A 263 -22.03 -5.51 10.54
CA ALA A 263 -21.02 -5.89 9.56
C ALA A 263 -19.91 -6.75 10.21
N ASP A 264 -20.27 -7.92 10.72
CA ASP A 264 -19.38 -8.92 11.31
C ASP A 264 -18.88 -9.96 10.28
N ARG A 265 -18.11 -10.97 10.75
CA ARG A 265 -17.55 -12.01 9.89
C ARG A 265 -18.61 -12.91 9.24
N SER A 266 -19.71 -13.17 9.92
CA SER A 266 -20.80 -14.01 9.43
C SER A 266 -21.59 -13.25 8.35
N TRP A 267 -21.83 -11.97 8.58
CA TRP A 267 -22.39 -11.05 7.59
C TRP A 267 -21.52 -10.96 6.34
N LEU A 268 -20.20 -10.80 6.51
CA LEU A 268 -19.26 -10.77 5.39
C LEU A 268 -19.30 -12.07 4.58
N ALA A 269 -19.23 -13.22 5.26
CA ALA A 269 -19.32 -14.52 4.61
C ALA A 269 -20.62 -14.68 3.80
N ALA A 270 -21.76 -14.30 4.38
CA ALA A 270 -23.05 -14.37 3.70
C ALA A 270 -23.13 -13.48 2.45
N LEU A 271 -22.49 -12.31 2.45
CA LEU A 271 -22.45 -11.44 1.28
C LEU A 271 -21.45 -11.92 0.22
N LEU A 272 -20.35 -12.56 0.62
CA LEU A 272 -19.40 -13.16 -0.32
C LEU A 272 -20.02 -14.35 -1.08
N GLU A 273 -20.90 -15.12 -0.44
CA GLU A 273 -21.68 -16.20 -1.09
C GLU A 273 -22.60 -15.69 -2.21
N ARG A 274 -22.92 -14.39 -2.23
CA ARG A 274 -23.67 -13.76 -3.33
C ARG A 274 -22.79 -13.47 -4.56
N ALA A 275 -21.54 -13.93 -4.55
CA ALA A 275 -20.56 -13.81 -5.63
C ALA A 275 -20.41 -12.38 -6.18
N PRO A 276 -20.05 -11.38 -5.33
CA PRO A 276 -19.87 -10.01 -5.79
C PRO A 276 -18.78 -9.91 -6.87
N SER A 277 -18.88 -8.85 -7.65
CA SER A 277 -17.91 -8.48 -8.69
C SER A 277 -16.57 -8.04 -8.09
N ARG A 278 -16.64 -7.31 -6.98
CA ARG A 278 -15.51 -6.73 -6.26
C ARG A 278 -15.88 -6.45 -4.79
N LEU A 279 -14.88 -6.36 -3.94
CA LEU A 279 -15.01 -5.96 -2.52
C LEU A 279 -14.19 -4.69 -2.28
N LEU A 280 -14.80 -3.66 -1.73
CA LEU A 280 -14.12 -2.48 -1.18
C LEU A 280 -14.27 -2.48 0.34
N PHE A 281 -13.17 -2.72 1.04
CA PHE A 281 -13.07 -2.58 2.48
C PHE A 281 -12.36 -1.28 2.83
N VAL A 282 -12.99 -0.46 3.67
CA VAL A 282 -12.37 0.74 4.26
C VAL A 282 -12.55 0.66 5.76
N GLY A 283 -11.46 0.66 6.51
CA GLY A 283 -11.56 0.49 7.96
C GLY A 283 -10.21 0.22 8.62
N HIS A 284 -10.26 -0.37 9.81
CA HIS A 284 -9.06 -0.70 10.55
C HIS A 284 -8.50 -2.07 10.15
N ALA A 285 -7.18 -2.15 10.11
CA ALA A 285 -6.44 -3.39 10.09
C ALA A 285 -5.36 -3.36 11.17
N SER A 286 -5.09 -4.52 11.76
CA SER A 286 -3.91 -4.73 12.58
C SER A 286 -2.88 -5.46 11.73
N ALA A 287 -1.67 -4.89 11.64
CA ALA A 287 -0.54 -5.60 11.07
C ALA A 287 -0.16 -6.79 11.96
N ALA A 288 0.34 -7.86 11.35
CA ALA A 288 0.98 -8.92 12.12
C ALA A 288 2.19 -8.36 12.89
N ASP A 289 2.39 -8.82 14.11
CA ASP A 289 3.55 -8.42 14.90
C ASP A 289 4.81 -9.07 14.33
N ARG A 290 5.78 -8.23 13.90
CA ARG A 290 7.08 -8.68 13.38
C ARG A 290 7.86 -9.49 14.41
N ALA A 291 7.66 -9.25 15.71
CA ALA A 291 8.31 -10.03 16.77
C ALA A 291 7.78 -11.47 16.86
N HIS A 292 6.53 -11.69 16.47
CA HIS A 292 5.92 -13.02 16.44
C HIS A 292 6.16 -13.75 15.10
N GLY A 293 6.46 -13.03 14.02
CA GLY A 293 6.99 -13.57 12.77
C GLY A 293 5.97 -14.17 11.79
N TYR A 294 4.66 -14.11 12.07
CA TYR A 294 3.64 -14.75 11.24
C TYR A 294 2.70 -13.73 10.56
N ALA A 295 2.76 -13.61 9.23
CA ALA A 295 1.93 -12.69 8.45
C ALA A 295 0.42 -12.99 8.54
N ASP A 296 0.06 -14.26 8.76
CA ASP A 296 -1.32 -14.74 8.82
C ASP A 296 -2.14 -14.19 10.00
N ARG A 297 -1.46 -13.51 10.95
CA ARG A 297 -2.06 -12.76 12.06
C ARG A 297 -2.49 -11.35 11.68
N ALA A 298 -2.20 -10.88 10.47
CA ALA A 298 -2.77 -9.63 9.97
C ALA A 298 -4.29 -9.74 9.99
N ALA A 299 -4.98 -8.71 10.47
CA ALA A 299 -6.39 -8.81 10.80
C ALA A 299 -7.19 -7.61 10.29
N LEU A 300 -8.42 -7.87 9.83
CA LEU A 300 -9.43 -6.85 9.56
C LEU A 300 -10.32 -6.67 10.79
N HIS A 301 -10.65 -5.43 11.12
CA HIS A 301 -11.57 -5.13 12.20
C HIS A 301 -12.97 -4.91 11.64
N LEU A 302 -13.85 -5.86 11.97
CA LEU A 302 -15.28 -5.86 11.65
C LEU A 302 -16.11 -5.58 12.91
N ALA A 303 -17.44 -5.60 12.79
CA ALA A 303 -18.35 -5.50 13.94
C ALA A 303 -18.40 -6.77 14.82
N CYS A 304 -17.40 -7.65 14.71
CA CYS A 304 -17.28 -8.90 15.47
C CYS A 304 -17.14 -8.64 16.97
N THR A 305 -18.06 -9.15 17.79
CA THR A 305 -17.91 -9.12 19.25
C THR A 305 -16.86 -10.13 19.72
N SER A 306 -16.38 -10.01 20.95
CA SER A 306 -15.43 -10.97 21.54
C SER A 306 -16.01 -12.38 21.69
N ALA A 307 -17.34 -12.52 21.65
CA ALA A 307 -18.06 -13.78 21.79
C ALA A 307 -18.09 -14.63 20.51
N VAL A 308 -17.79 -14.04 19.34
CA VAL A 308 -17.75 -14.80 18.08
C VAL A 308 -16.51 -15.70 18.02
N ASP A 309 -16.63 -16.86 17.39
CA ASP A 309 -15.51 -17.77 17.18
C ASP A 309 -14.48 -17.19 16.18
N GLY A 310 -13.20 -17.44 16.45
CA GLY A 310 -12.08 -17.01 15.62
C GLY A 310 -10.73 -17.23 16.28
N ALA A 311 -9.66 -17.31 15.50
CA ALA A 311 -8.33 -17.59 16.02
C ALA A 311 -7.64 -16.35 16.65
N ALA A 312 -8.13 -15.13 16.39
CA ALA A 312 -7.61 -13.92 17.02
C ALA A 312 -7.92 -13.87 18.52
N GLU A 313 -6.99 -13.40 19.33
CA GLU A 313 -7.29 -13.00 20.71
C GLU A 313 -8.24 -11.79 20.75
N PRO A 314 -9.18 -11.71 21.71
CA PRO A 314 -10.05 -10.54 21.85
C PRO A 314 -9.27 -9.28 22.23
N VAL A 315 -9.69 -8.15 21.66
CA VAL A 315 -9.27 -6.80 22.04
C VAL A 315 -10.47 -6.12 22.70
N GLY A 316 -10.57 -6.25 24.02
CA GLY A 316 -11.77 -5.83 24.77
C GLY A 316 -13.01 -6.62 24.32
N ASP A 317 -14.06 -5.90 23.90
CA ASP A 317 -15.34 -6.49 23.46
C ASP A 317 -15.34 -6.91 21.98
N HIS A 318 -14.18 -6.89 21.31
CA HIS A 318 -14.05 -7.13 19.88
C HIS A 318 -13.10 -8.30 19.58
N ARG A 319 -13.43 -9.13 18.59
CA ARG A 319 -12.50 -10.14 18.04
C ARG A 319 -12.15 -9.85 16.57
N PRO A 320 -10.90 -9.50 16.25
CA PRO A 320 -10.46 -9.27 14.87
C PRO A 320 -10.64 -10.51 13.97
N LEU A 321 -10.80 -10.30 12.66
CA LEU A 321 -10.83 -11.36 11.64
C LEU A 321 -9.43 -11.53 11.04
N LEU A 322 -8.75 -12.64 11.32
CA LEU A 322 -7.39 -12.88 10.82
C LEU A 322 -7.37 -13.27 9.33
N ALA A 323 -6.23 -13.04 8.67
CA ALA A 323 -5.92 -13.67 7.39
C ALA A 323 -6.01 -15.20 7.49
N ALA A 324 -5.54 -15.78 8.59
CA ALA A 324 -5.70 -17.22 8.88
C ALA A 324 -7.17 -17.67 8.94
N ASP A 325 -8.07 -16.87 9.52
CA ASP A 325 -9.50 -17.18 9.58
C ASP A 325 -10.11 -17.21 8.16
N LEU A 326 -9.77 -16.23 7.33
CA LEU A 326 -10.21 -16.14 5.93
C LEU A 326 -9.77 -17.37 5.11
N MET A 327 -8.50 -17.73 5.21
CA MET A 327 -7.93 -18.90 4.51
C MET A 327 -8.54 -20.22 5.01
N SER A 328 -8.71 -20.37 6.32
CA SER A 328 -9.27 -21.58 6.94
C SER A 328 -10.74 -21.78 6.55
N ALA A 329 -11.51 -20.69 6.50
CA ALA A 329 -12.90 -20.72 6.10
C ALA A 329 -13.09 -20.84 4.57
N GLN A 330 -12.04 -20.63 3.77
CA GLN A 330 -12.07 -20.62 2.31
C GLN A 330 -13.19 -19.70 1.76
N LEU A 331 -13.33 -18.50 2.34
CA LEU A 331 -14.38 -17.57 1.91
C LEU A 331 -14.21 -17.24 0.41
N PRO A 332 -15.26 -17.23 -0.41
CA PRO A 332 -15.14 -17.03 -1.85
C PRO A 332 -14.89 -15.56 -2.20
N ALA A 333 -13.62 -15.14 -2.14
CA ALA A 333 -13.25 -13.76 -2.44
C ALA A 333 -13.61 -13.39 -3.90
N PRO A 334 -14.07 -12.14 -4.13
CA PRO A 334 -14.36 -11.69 -5.49
C PRO A 334 -13.07 -11.52 -6.30
N PRO A 335 -13.17 -11.40 -7.64
CA PRO A 335 -12.01 -11.21 -8.51
C PRO A 335 -11.14 -10.02 -8.10
N ARG A 336 -11.76 -8.92 -7.65
CA ARG A 336 -11.07 -7.70 -7.26
C ARG A 336 -11.38 -7.34 -5.81
N VAL A 337 -10.34 -7.08 -5.03
CA VAL A 337 -10.47 -6.68 -3.62
C VAL A 337 -9.64 -5.42 -3.38
N ALA A 338 -10.22 -4.43 -2.73
CA ALA A 338 -9.52 -3.27 -2.19
C ALA A 338 -9.58 -3.31 -0.66
N LEU A 339 -8.41 -3.29 -0.02
CA LEU A 339 -8.24 -3.22 1.43
C LEU A 339 -7.63 -1.86 1.80
N LEU A 340 -8.47 -0.85 2.00
CA LEU A 340 -8.04 0.47 2.44
C LEU A 340 -8.00 0.52 3.98
N ALA A 341 -6.95 -0.08 4.51
CA ALA A 341 -6.72 -0.25 5.94
C ALA A 341 -5.22 -0.30 6.26
N CYS A 342 -4.83 0.20 7.43
CA CYS A 342 -3.43 0.42 7.82
C CYS A 342 -2.52 -0.79 7.56
N GLY A 343 -1.52 -0.63 6.69
CA GLY A 343 -0.51 -1.65 6.39
C GLY A 343 -1.07 -2.97 5.83
N SER A 344 -2.27 -2.94 5.24
CA SER A 344 -2.96 -4.12 4.70
C SER A 344 -2.20 -4.87 3.60
N GLY A 345 -1.27 -4.20 2.90
CA GLY A 345 -0.37 -4.78 1.89
C GLY A 345 0.94 -5.32 2.46
N GLY A 346 1.00 -5.55 3.77
CA GLY A 346 2.20 -5.89 4.51
C GLY A 346 2.73 -7.31 4.34
N ASP A 347 2.14 -8.14 3.49
CA ASP A 347 2.50 -9.56 3.31
C ASP A 347 4.00 -9.80 3.12
N TYR A 348 4.67 -8.98 2.31
CA TYR A 348 6.11 -9.14 2.07
C TYR A 348 6.96 -8.88 3.31
N GLN A 349 6.47 -8.21 4.36
CA GLN A 349 7.25 -7.90 5.57
C GLN A 349 7.67 -9.13 6.39
N PHE A 350 7.24 -10.33 5.98
CA PHE A 350 7.48 -11.60 6.65
C PHE A 350 8.08 -12.61 5.67
N ASP A 351 8.85 -13.56 6.19
CA ASP A 351 9.42 -14.64 5.39
C ASP A 351 8.33 -15.55 4.80
N GLU A 352 7.28 -15.81 5.59
CA GLU A 352 6.03 -16.43 5.13
C GLU A 352 5.00 -15.35 4.80
N ALA A 353 4.94 -14.98 3.51
CA ALA A 353 4.04 -13.93 3.01
C ALA A 353 2.59 -14.42 2.85
N THR A 354 1.97 -14.84 3.95
CA THR A 354 0.58 -15.35 4.04
C THR A 354 -0.36 -14.36 4.73
N GLY A 355 -0.19 -13.07 4.45
CA GLY A 355 -0.98 -12.00 5.05
C GLY A 355 -2.35 -11.81 4.38
N LEU A 356 -2.92 -10.62 4.52
CA LEU A 356 -4.26 -10.32 4.02
C LEU A 356 -4.34 -10.41 2.49
N VAL A 357 -3.30 -9.94 1.77
CA VAL A 357 -3.29 -10.00 0.30
C VAL A 357 -3.26 -11.45 -0.17
N ALA A 358 -2.38 -12.26 0.41
CA ALA A 358 -2.27 -13.68 0.13
C ALA A 358 -3.58 -14.42 0.44
N ALA A 359 -4.22 -14.10 1.58
CA ALA A 359 -5.52 -14.68 1.93
C ALA A 359 -6.56 -14.40 0.85
N MET A 360 -6.68 -13.16 0.36
CA MET A 360 -7.62 -12.83 -0.74
C MET A 360 -7.30 -13.59 -2.02
N VAL A 361 -6.02 -13.67 -2.41
CA VAL A 361 -5.60 -14.39 -3.62
C VAL A 361 -5.91 -15.89 -3.52
N LEU A 362 -5.56 -16.52 -2.39
CA LEU A 362 -5.84 -17.94 -2.12
C LEU A 362 -7.35 -18.22 -2.12
N CYS A 363 -8.14 -17.26 -1.63
CA CYS A 363 -9.60 -17.29 -1.63
C CYS A 363 -10.24 -16.99 -3.00
N GLY A 364 -9.45 -16.63 -4.02
CA GLY A 364 -9.90 -16.57 -5.41
C GLY A 364 -9.59 -15.27 -6.14
N SER A 365 -9.21 -14.18 -5.45
CA SER A 365 -8.97 -12.89 -6.09
C SER A 365 -7.84 -12.94 -7.11
N GLU A 366 -7.99 -12.18 -8.20
CA GLU A 366 -6.95 -11.98 -9.21
C GLU A 366 -6.25 -10.62 -9.07
N LEU A 367 -6.88 -9.66 -8.38
CA LEU A 367 -6.32 -8.35 -8.08
C LEU A 367 -6.65 -7.93 -6.64
N VAL A 368 -5.64 -7.45 -5.93
CA VAL A 368 -5.79 -6.88 -4.58
C VAL A 368 -5.09 -5.53 -4.52
N THR A 369 -5.83 -4.45 -4.24
CA THR A 369 -5.25 -3.14 -3.89
C THR A 369 -5.20 -3.01 -2.38
N ALA A 370 -4.08 -2.57 -1.85
CA ALA A 370 -3.83 -2.45 -0.41
C ALA A 370 -2.92 -1.26 -0.10
N THR A 371 -2.62 -1.02 1.18
CA THR A 371 -1.73 0.08 1.61
C THR A 371 -0.42 -0.42 2.23
N LEU A 372 0.67 0.31 1.98
CA LEU A 372 2.01 0.01 2.49
C LEU A 372 2.21 0.42 3.96
N TRP A 373 1.42 1.38 4.45
CA TRP A 373 1.52 1.94 5.80
C TRP A 373 0.16 2.40 6.33
N SER A 374 0.15 2.93 7.55
CA SER A 374 -1.04 3.48 8.20
C SER A 374 -1.49 4.77 7.53
N LEU A 375 -2.77 4.92 7.20
CA LEU A 375 -3.27 6.16 6.61
C LEU A 375 -3.86 7.09 7.68
N PRO A 376 -3.55 8.40 7.68
CA PRO A 376 -4.24 9.31 8.57
C PRO A 376 -5.76 9.30 8.30
N THR A 377 -6.56 9.24 9.36
CA THR A 377 -8.03 9.28 9.24
C THR A 377 -8.50 10.67 8.80
N THR A 378 -9.75 10.78 8.33
CA THR A 378 -10.34 12.09 8.00
C THR A 378 -10.27 13.05 9.19
N ALA A 379 -10.53 12.57 10.40
CA ALA A 379 -10.42 13.37 11.62
C ALA A 379 -8.96 13.73 11.95
N GLY A 380 -8.03 12.79 11.78
CA GLY A 380 -6.60 13.02 11.97
C GLY A 380 -6.07 14.11 11.04
N TYR A 381 -6.36 14.02 9.74
CA TYR A 381 -5.94 15.02 8.77
C TYR A 381 -6.44 16.43 9.13
N ARG A 382 -7.74 16.57 9.39
CA ARG A 382 -8.35 17.86 9.74
C ARG A 382 -7.77 18.44 11.02
N ARG A 383 -7.50 17.60 12.03
CA ARG A 383 -6.93 18.03 13.32
C ARG A 383 -5.56 18.69 13.15
N PHE A 384 -4.67 18.10 12.34
CA PHE A 384 -3.28 18.56 12.24
C PHE A 384 -3.06 19.59 11.13
N THR A 385 -3.88 19.58 10.07
CA THR A 385 -3.74 20.54 8.96
C THR A 385 -4.66 21.76 9.09
N ALA A 386 -5.68 21.69 9.95
CA ALA A 386 -6.77 22.67 10.04
C ALA A 386 -7.53 22.90 8.71
N ARG A 387 -7.43 21.96 7.76
CA ARG A 387 -8.10 21.96 6.46
C ARG A 387 -9.43 21.23 6.51
N THR A 388 -10.30 21.47 5.53
CA THR A 388 -11.63 20.83 5.45
C THR A 388 -11.68 19.67 4.45
N GLU A 389 -10.72 19.67 3.53
CA GLU A 389 -10.49 18.67 2.50
C GLU A 389 -10.28 17.28 3.11
N ASP A 390 -10.54 16.26 2.31
CA ASP A 390 -10.57 14.87 2.76
C ASP A 390 -9.81 13.98 1.78
N PRO A 391 -8.47 13.91 1.89
CA PRO A 391 -7.66 13.05 1.03
C PRO A 391 -8.01 11.56 1.18
N MET A 392 -8.47 11.15 2.38
CA MET A 392 -8.98 9.78 2.60
C MET A 392 -10.18 9.50 1.71
N ALA A 393 -11.16 10.41 1.64
CA ALA A 393 -12.28 10.26 0.73
C ALA A 393 -11.84 10.20 -0.75
N GLN A 394 -10.85 10.99 -1.16
CA GLN A 394 -10.32 10.95 -2.52
C GLN A 394 -9.67 9.59 -2.86
N VAL A 395 -8.92 8.99 -1.92
CA VAL A 395 -8.35 7.64 -2.10
C VAL A 395 -9.45 6.59 -2.27
N VAL A 396 -10.48 6.63 -1.42
CA VAL A 396 -11.58 5.65 -1.48
C VAL A 396 -12.29 5.71 -2.82
N ILE A 397 -12.60 6.91 -3.30
CA ILE A 397 -13.25 7.14 -4.61
C ILE A 397 -12.34 6.66 -5.74
N ALA A 398 -11.07 7.06 -5.74
CA ALA A 398 -10.16 6.71 -6.81
C ALA A 398 -9.95 5.19 -6.95
N VAL A 399 -9.91 4.48 -5.83
CA VAL A 399 -9.78 3.02 -5.82
C VAL A 399 -11.08 2.36 -6.27
N ASP A 400 -12.24 2.85 -5.83
CA ASP A 400 -13.54 2.37 -6.31
C ASP A 400 -13.69 2.58 -7.83
N ASP A 401 -13.36 3.76 -8.35
CA ASP A 401 -13.39 4.06 -9.79
C ASP A 401 -12.41 3.18 -10.55
N ALA A 402 -11.17 3.04 -10.07
CA ALA A 402 -10.16 2.22 -10.73
C ALA A 402 -10.60 0.76 -10.84
N HIS A 403 -11.17 0.20 -9.76
CA HIS A 403 -11.64 -1.19 -9.73
C HIS A 403 -12.85 -1.44 -10.65
N GLU A 404 -13.47 -0.40 -11.21
CA GLU A 404 -14.58 -0.51 -12.17
C GLU A 404 -14.09 -0.69 -13.60
N THR A 405 -12.96 -0.07 -13.91
CA THR A 405 -12.39 -0.06 -15.26
C THR A 405 -11.92 -1.44 -15.69
N ASP A 406 -11.85 -1.71 -17.00
CA ASP A 406 -11.32 -2.99 -17.48
C ASP A 406 -9.87 -3.20 -17.03
N ASP A 407 -9.01 -2.16 -17.08
CA ASP A 407 -7.61 -2.19 -16.61
C ASP A 407 -7.42 -1.43 -15.29
N ALA A 408 -7.82 -2.04 -14.16
CA ALA A 408 -7.81 -1.39 -12.85
C ALA A 408 -6.40 -0.95 -12.40
N VAL A 409 -5.36 -1.71 -12.77
CA VAL A 409 -3.97 -1.37 -12.47
C VAL A 409 -3.56 -0.06 -13.13
N LEU A 410 -3.88 0.08 -14.43
CA LEU A 410 -3.50 1.25 -15.22
C LEU A 410 -4.28 2.48 -14.80
N SER A 411 -5.56 2.29 -14.45
CA SER A 411 -6.42 3.36 -13.94
C SER A 411 -5.87 3.93 -12.63
N LEU A 412 -5.52 3.08 -11.66
CA LEU A 412 -4.97 3.53 -10.39
C LEU A 412 -3.59 4.19 -10.54
N ASN A 413 -2.69 3.62 -11.36
CA ASN A 413 -1.38 4.22 -11.63
C ASN A 413 -1.52 5.59 -12.30
N ARG A 414 -2.52 5.77 -13.19
CA ARG A 414 -2.81 7.08 -13.80
C ARG A 414 -3.23 8.09 -12.76
N TRP A 415 -4.12 7.70 -11.84
CA TRP A 415 -4.55 8.56 -10.74
C TRP A 415 -3.38 8.93 -9.81
N GLN A 416 -2.51 7.98 -9.44
CA GLN A 416 -1.32 8.25 -8.61
C GLN A 416 -0.39 9.28 -9.26
N ARG A 417 -0.14 9.17 -10.57
CA ARG A 417 0.63 10.18 -11.32
C ARG A 417 -0.04 11.55 -11.34
N GLU A 418 -1.37 11.60 -11.41
CA GLU A 418 -2.11 12.86 -11.34
C GLU A 418 -1.99 13.51 -9.95
N GLN A 419 -2.09 12.72 -8.87
CA GLN A 419 -1.86 13.21 -7.52
C GLN A 419 -0.43 13.73 -7.33
N MET A 420 0.56 13.01 -7.85
CA MET A 420 1.95 13.46 -7.83
C MET A 420 2.15 14.77 -8.59
N ARG A 421 1.50 14.98 -9.75
CA ARG A 421 1.57 16.27 -10.47
C ARG A 421 0.92 17.39 -9.67
N ARG A 422 -0.28 17.18 -9.14
CA ARG A 422 -0.97 18.14 -8.26
C ARG A 422 -0.09 18.54 -7.07
N TRP A 423 0.53 17.56 -6.42
CA TRP A 423 1.46 17.78 -5.32
C TRP A 423 2.65 18.64 -5.73
N ARG A 424 3.33 18.29 -6.84
CA ARG A 424 4.44 19.10 -7.38
C ARG A 424 4.03 20.54 -7.72
N ASP A 425 2.81 20.72 -8.20
CA ASP A 425 2.24 22.03 -8.54
C ASP A 425 1.80 22.83 -7.29
N GLY A 426 1.98 22.30 -6.08
CA GLY A 426 1.72 22.96 -4.80
C GLY A 426 0.34 22.70 -4.18
N ASP A 427 -0.39 21.69 -4.65
CA ASP A 427 -1.65 21.27 -4.04
C ASP A 427 -1.39 20.32 -2.86
N ASP A 428 -1.30 20.87 -1.64
CA ASP A 428 -1.03 20.07 -0.44
C ASP A 428 -2.18 19.09 -0.07
N THR A 429 -3.33 19.16 -0.75
CA THR A 429 -4.41 18.18 -0.56
C THR A 429 -4.08 16.86 -1.25
N ALA A 430 -3.20 16.86 -2.25
CA ALA A 430 -2.66 15.68 -2.91
C ALA A 430 -1.49 15.07 -2.12
N SER A 431 -1.64 14.92 -0.80
CA SER A 431 -0.55 14.48 0.08
C SER A 431 -0.06 13.06 -0.25
N PRO A 432 1.26 12.84 -0.41
CA PRO A 432 1.87 11.53 -0.68
C PRO A 432 1.57 10.46 0.36
N LEU A 433 1.26 10.85 1.60
CA LEU A 433 0.86 9.94 2.68
C LEU A 433 -0.31 9.02 2.29
N TYR A 434 -1.13 9.46 1.34
CA TYR A 434 -2.31 8.77 0.86
C TYR A 434 -2.06 8.01 -0.44
N TRP A 435 -1.74 8.72 -1.52
CA TRP A 435 -1.64 8.10 -2.83
C TRP A 435 -0.38 7.25 -3.01
N ALA A 436 0.74 7.59 -2.36
CA ALA A 436 1.98 6.81 -2.47
C ALA A 436 1.92 5.53 -1.63
N ALA A 437 0.97 5.43 -0.69
CA ALA A 437 0.74 4.24 0.11
C ALA A 437 0.07 3.12 -0.68
N LEU A 438 -0.67 3.46 -1.75
CA LEU A 438 -1.45 2.49 -2.51
C LEU A 438 -0.55 1.61 -3.37
N VAL A 439 -0.77 0.31 -3.28
CA VAL A 439 -0.14 -0.71 -4.12
C VAL A 439 -1.18 -1.69 -4.62
N THR A 440 -0.97 -2.21 -5.82
CA THR A 440 -1.82 -3.25 -6.40
C THR A 440 -1.01 -4.50 -6.67
N PHE A 441 -1.53 -5.62 -6.19
CA PHE A 441 -1.05 -6.97 -6.42
C PHE A 441 -1.93 -7.63 -7.47
N THR A 442 -1.32 -8.34 -8.43
CA THR A 442 -2.05 -9.03 -9.50
C THR A 442 -1.49 -10.42 -9.79
N VAL A 443 -2.38 -11.34 -10.17
CA VAL A 443 -2.08 -12.71 -10.57
C VAL A 443 -2.49 -12.95 -12.02
N GLY A 444 -1.67 -13.68 -12.77
CA GLY A 444 -2.10 -14.30 -14.04
C GLY A 444 -2.36 -13.34 -15.20
N GLY A 445 -1.76 -12.15 -15.18
CA GLY A 445 -1.91 -11.16 -16.26
C GLY A 445 -3.22 -10.38 -16.23
N ALA A 446 -4.00 -10.45 -15.14
CA ALA A 446 -5.09 -9.53 -14.85
C ALA A 446 -4.50 -8.12 -14.74
N ARG A 447 -4.57 -7.34 -15.82
CA ARG A 447 -4.14 -5.95 -15.88
C ARG A 447 -5.36 -5.07 -15.97
#